data_AF-A0A5J4Z3D9-F1
#
_entry.id   AF-A0A5J4Z3D9-F1
#
_cell.length_a   1.000
_cell.length_b   1.000
_cell.length_c   1.000
_cell.angle_alpha   90.00
_cell.angle_beta   90.00
_cell.angle_gamma   90.00
#
_symmetry.space_group_name_H-M   'P 1'
#
loop_
_entity.id
_entity.type
_entity.pdbx_description
1 polymer ?
#
loop_
_entity_poly.entity_id
_entity_poly.type
_entity_poly.pdbx_seq_one_letter_code
_entity_poly.pdbx_strand_id
1 'polypeptide(L)'
;MLEARFELGLPASGRTIEGRKAHMILCETVPRLVQQSFLWLSLEKQNDHQTRRQHSAQAAHEHVICAEDQAALRGMLESAGLVAFVPDSAILPRLHGASELPMPSASALSFSSPDALRISMTQPSGKTLTGMSIRKGVHLIVAGGVHGKLMLLQAIELGVYGRVPSDGSEIVSCLAFASKMRAEDGLAVTSLDMSPFISNLPFGRATNDFSTADGSGSTSQAASTAEALEIGCDLFIFDENACASNFMYRDAVMLALLGKHKEPITPFLDRIHVRFESLGISSLWVVGNCGAFFDVADTVIVMETATKRMIGTLQIQDTGRIYCGLEEFAMKLRALEQLVELGQTRVTADAVRFVEMASEQTAPMQGLKELVVRVEAALGAKGIDALAPSGWKGIGFYSRPRSTAGGF
;
A
#
# COMPACT_ATOMS: atom_id res chain seq x y z
N MET A 1 -18.17 25.68 -1.94
CA MET A 1 -16.97 26.50 -1.64
C MET A 1 -15.76 25.61 -1.80
N LEU A 2 -14.64 26.11 -2.32
CA LEU A 2 -13.36 25.41 -2.32
C LEU A 2 -12.44 26.06 -1.30
N GLU A 3 -11.64 25.25 -0.61
CA GLU A 3 -10.65 25.69 0.37
C GLU A 3 -9.26 25.28 -0.12
N ALA A 4 -8.29 26.20 0.00
CA ALA A 4 -6.91 25.97 -0.40
C ALA A 4 -6.01 26.20 0.83
N ARG A 5 -5.16 25.21 1.13
CA ARG A 5 -4.28 25.21 2.31
C ARG A 5 -2.84 25.10 1.84
N PHE A 6 -2.01 26.04 2.23
CA PHE A 6 -0.60 26.12 1.83
C PHE A 6 0.17 27.02 2.80
N GLU A 7 1.46 26.72 2.98
CA GLU A 7 2.38 27.65 3.65
C GLU A 7 2.87 28.74 2.68
N LEU A 8 3.19 29.91 3.24
CA LEU A 8 3.74 31.02 2.48
C LEU A 8 4.89 31.68 3.25
N GLY A 9 6.12 31.52 2.76
CA GLY A 9 7.29 32.22 3.29
C GLY A 9 7.19 33.72 3.04
N LEU A 10 6.89 34.50 4.08
CA LEU A 10 6.83 35.96 3.98
C LEU A 10 8.24 36.56 3.80
N PRO A 11 8.46 37.46 2.83
CA PRO A 11 9.80 37.92 2.48
C PRO A 11 10.37 38.92 3.48
N ALA A 12 11.64 38.73 3.84
CA ALA A 12 12.38 39.56 4.77
C ALA A 12 13.85 39.71 4.36
N SER A 13 14.44 40.86 4.67
CA SER A 13 15.88 41.12 4.59
C SER A 13 16.46 41.09 6.00
N GLY A 14 17.11 39.98 6.37
CA GLY A 14 17.53 39.71 7.74
C GLY A 14 16.33 39.60 8.68
N ARG A 15 16.09 40.63 9.50
CA ARG A 15 14.91 40.74 10.39
C ARG A 15 13.89 41.82 9.96
N THR A 16 14.11 42.44 8.80
CA THR A 16 13.27 43.54 8.28
C THR A 16 12.29 43.03 7.24
N ILE A 17 10.98 43.27 7.42
CA ILE A 17 9.92 42.79 6.52
C ILE A 17 9.99 43.51 5.16
N GLU A 18 10.02 42.77 4.05
CA GLU A 18 10.03 43.32 2.70
C GLU A 18 8.60 43.57 2.19
N GLY A 19 7.89 44.51 2.82
CA GLY A 19 6.45 44.73 2.60
C GLY A 19 6.00 44.88 1.14
N ARG A 20 6.83 45.43 0.25
CA ARG A 20 6.53 45.51 -1.20
C ARG A 20 6.50 44.13 -1.87
N LYS A 21 7.41 43.23 -1.52
CA LYS A 21 7.39 41.84 -2.01
C LYS A 21 6.23 41.06 -1.38
N ALA A 22 5.97 41.27 -0.09
CA ALA A 22 4.83 40.65 0.59
C ALA A 22 3.50 41.02 -0.09
N HIS A 23 3.32 42.29 -0.48
CA HIS A 23 2.15 42.74 -1.26
C HIS A 23 2.06 42.06 -2.64
N MET A 24 3.15 42.03 -3.41
CA MET A 24 3.19 41.33 -4.71
C MET A 24 2.79 39.85 -4.59
N ILE A 25 3.20 39.18 -3.51
CA ILE A 25 2.85 37.77 -3.29
C ILE A 25 1.38 37.64 -2.85
N LEU A 26 0.98 38.32 -1.77
CA LEU A 26 -0.33 38.16 -1.14
C LEU A 26 -1.50 38.80 -1.90
N CYS A 27 -1.28 39.94 -2.55
CA CYS A 27 -2.33 40.76 -3.15
C CYS A 27 -2.40 40.64 -4.69
N GLU A 28 -1.31 40.21 -5.34
CA GLU A 28 -1.30 40.02 -6.80
C GLU A 28 -1.13 38.54 -7.19
N THR A 29 -0.11 37.86 -6.66
CA THR A 29 0.30 36.53 -7.14
C THR A 29 -0.66 35.44 -6.68
N VAL A 30 -0.93 35.34 -5.38
CA VAL A 30 -1.87 34.35 -4.82
C VAL A 30 -3.29 34.54 -5.39
N PRO A 31 -3.88 35.75 -5.44
CA PRO A 31 -5.20 35.95 -6.05
C PRO A 31 -5.25 35.61 -7.55
N ARG A 32 -4.17 35.88 -8.30
CA ARG A 32 -4.05 35.50 -9.72
C ARG A 32 -4.02 33.98 -9.90
N LEU A 33 -3.27 33.25 -9.06
CA LEU A 33 -3.24 31.78 -9.07
C LEU A 33 -4.61 31.18 -8.72
N VAL A 34 -5.30 31.72 -7.70
CA VAL A 34 -6.67 31.30 -7.36
C VAL A 34 -7.63 31.56 -8.53
N GLN A 35 -7.58 32.75 -9.15
CA GLN A 35 -8.40 33.07 -10.32
C GLN A 35 -8.12 32.18 -11.54
N GLN A 36 -6.88 31.70 -11.71
CA GLN A 36 -6.48 30.86 -12.84
C GLN A 36 -6.80 29.37 -12.62
N SER A 37 -6.67 28.86 -11.39
CA SER A 37 -6.74 27.42 -11.10
C SER A 37 -8.03 26.96 -10.39
N PHE A 38 -8.69 27.83 -9.62
CA PHE A 38 -9.89 27.45 -8.82
C PHE A 38 -11.23 27.87 -9.46
N LEU A 39 -11.20 28.67 -10.54
CA LEU A 39 -12.40 29.11 -11.23
C LEU A 39 -12.61 28.32 -12.52
N TRP A 40 -13.70 27.56 -12.60
CA TRP A 40 -14.05 26.74 -13.77
C TRP A 40 -14.03 27.52 -15.09
N LEU A 41 -14.61 28.73 -15.09
CA LEU A 41 -14.62 29.66 -16.23
C LEU A 41 -13.21 30.11 -16.71
N SER A 42 -12.17 29.91 -15.89
CA SER A 42 -10.76 30.16 -16.27
C SER A 42 -10.08 28.90 -16.82
N LEU A 43 -10.54 27.71 -16.43
CA LEU A 43 -10.07 26.42 -16.95
C LEU A 43 -10.68 26.12 -18.32
N GLU A 44 -11.93 26.52 -18.58
CA GLU A 44 -12.59 26.40 -19.89
C GLU A 44 -11.88 27.24 -20.96
N LYS A 45 -11.52 28.48 -20.63
CA LYS A 45 -10.82 29.43 -21.52
C LYS A 45 -9.39 29.02 -21.88
N GLN A 46 -8.84 27.97 -21.27
CA GLN A 46 -7.48 27.49 -21.53
C GLN A 46 -7.43 26.29 -22.50
N ASN A 47 -8.59 25.82 -23.00
CA ASN A 47 -8.66 24.72 -23.97
C ASN A 47 -8.00 25.04 -25.35
N ASP A 48 -7.87 26.31 -25.73
CA ASP A 48 -7.41 26.74 -27.08
C ASP A 48 -5.92 26.52 -27.39
N HIS A 49 -5.09 26.09 -26.43
CA HIS A 49 -3.65 25.93 -26.64
C HIS A 49 -3.15 24.53 -26.25
N GLN A 50 -2.50 23.84 -27.20
CA GLN A 50 -2.03 22.46 -27.06
C GLN A 50 -1.15 22.24 -25.82
N THR A 51 -0.32 23.21 -25.44
CA THR A 51 0.57 23.16 -24.27
C THR A 51 -0.11 23.40 -22.92
N ARG A 52 -1.42 23.71 -22.86
CA ARG A 52 -2.17 23.93 -21.60
C ARG A 52 -3.18 22.84 -21.26
N ARG A 53 -3.30 21.78 -22.06
CA ARG A 53 -4.31 20.72 -21.88
C ARG A 53 -4.33 20.11 -20.47
N GLN A 54 -3.19 19.95 -19.80
CA GLN A 54 -3.12 19.41 -18.44
C GLN A 54 -3.78 20.30 -17.35
N HIS A 55 -4.12 21.56 -17.67
CA HIS A 55 -4.71 22.52 -16.74
C HIS A 55 -5.99 23.17 -17.32
N SER A 56 -6.78 22.39 -18.06
CA SER A 56 -8.07 22.83 -18.61
C SER A 56 -9.25 22.12 -17.95
N ALA A 57 -10.46 22.64 -18.20
CA ALA A 57 -11.71 22.07 -17.69
C ALA A 57 -11.91 20.60 -18.11
N GLN A 58 -11.44 20.24 -19.32
CA GLN A 58 -11.51 18.86 -19.82
C GLN A 58 -10.62 17.93 -19.00
N ALA A 59 -9.37 18.31 -18.72
CA ALA A 59 -8.47 17.49 -17.90
C ALA A 59 -8.95 17.37 -16.44
N ALA A 60 -9.59 18.41 -15.89
CA ALA A 60 -10.22 18.33 -14.57
C ALA A 60 -11.40 17.34 -14.57
N HIS A 61 -12.22 17.32 -15.63
CA HIS A 61 -13.31 16.36 -15.79
C HIS A 61 -12.80 14.92 -15.98
N GLU A 62 -11.80 14.72 -16.83
CA GLU A 62 -11.12 13.43 -17.04
C GLU A 62 -10.46 12.89 -15.77
N HIS A 63 -9.91 13.78 -14.92
CA HIS A 63 -9.36 13.40 -13.62
C HIS A 63 -10.44 12.89 -12.65
N VAL A 64 -11.58 13.58 -12.55
CA VAL A 64 -12.72 13.13 -11.72
C VAL A 64 -13.25 11.79 -12.22
N ILE A 65 -13.52 11.66 -13.53
CA ILE A 65 -13.96 10.39 -14.13
C ILE A 65 -12.96 9.27 -13.84
N CYS A 66 -11.65 9.53 -13.95
CA CYS A 66 -10.62 8.51 -13.67
C CYS A 66 -10.64 8.07 -12.19
N ALA A 67 -10.81 9.00 -11.25
CA ALA A 67 -10.90 8.69 -9.83
C ALA A 67 -12.18 7.90 -9.48
N GLU A 68 -13.32 8.25 -10.09
CA GLU A 68 -14.60 7.53 -9.94
C GLU A 68 -14.53 6.12 -10.54
N ASP A 69 -13.99 5.99 -11.76
CA ASP A 69 -13.76 4.72 -12.44
C ASP A 69 -12.84 3.77 -11.64
N GLN A 70 -11.80 4.31 -10.98
CA GLN A 70 -10.90 3.56 -10.08
C GLN A 70 -11.59 3.14 -8.78
N ALA A 71 -12.33 4.05 -8.14
CA ALA A 71 -13.04 3.77 -6.89
C ALA A 71 -14.12 2.70 -7.09
N ALA A 72 -14.88 2.79 -8.18
CA ALA A 72 -15.88 1.79 -8.56
C ALA A 72 -15.23 0.43 -8.86
N LEU A 73 -14.12 0.39 -9.62
CA LEU A 73 -13.40 -0.85 -9.88
C LEU A 73 -12.97 -1.55 -8.59
N ARG A 74 -12.29 -0.85 -7.68
CA ARG A 74 -11.92 -1.38 -6.36
C ARG A 74 -13.12 -1.92 -5.59
N GLY A 75 -14.20 -1.15 -5.52
CA GLY A 75 -15.43 -1.54 -4.81
C GLY A 75 -16.12 -2.78 -5.40
N MET A 76 -15.94 -3.05 -6.70
CA MET A 76 -16.50 -4.22 -7.37
C MET A 76 -15.67 -5.50 -7.19
N LEU A 77 -14.35 -5.40 -6.94
CA LEU A 77 -13.44 -6.56 -6.92
C LEU A 77 -13.94 -7.68 -6.01
N GLU A 78 -14.28 -7.37 -4.75
CA GLU A 78 -14.65 -8.40 -3.78
C GLU A 78 -15.94 -9.14 -4.19
N SER A 79 -16.95 -8.38 -4.65
CA SER A 79 -18.23 -8.92 -5.15
C SER A 79 -18.08 -9.80 -6.39
N ALA A 80 -17.02 -9.58 -7.18
CA ALA A 80 -16.66 -10.38 -8.34
C ALA A 80 -15.79 -11.60 -7.99
N GLY A 81 -15.49 -11.83 -6.70
CA GLY A 81 -14.59 -12.88 -6.24
C GLY A 81 -13.12 -12.61 -6.58
N LEU A 82 -12.75 -11.34 -6.75
CA LEU A 82 -11.41 -10.89 -7.14
C LEU A 82 -10.67 -10.24 -5.98
N VAL A 83 -9.34 -10.32 -6.02
CA VAL A 83 -8.44 -9.63 -5.08
C VAL A 83 -7.63 -8.53 -5.75
N ALA A 84 -7.40 -8.63 -7.06
CA ALA A 84 -6.77 -7.61 -7.88
C ALA A 84 -7.19 -7.68 -9.35
N PHE A 85 -7.06 -6.56 -10.05
CA PHE A 85 -7.22 -6.43 -11.49
C PHE A 85 -6.07 -5.59 -12.07
N VAL A 86 -5.50 -6.04 -13.19
CA VAL A 86 -4.41 -5.37 -13.91
C VAL A 86 -4.83 -5.20 -15.38
N PRO A 87 -5.12 -3.98 -15.85
CA PRO A 87 -5.64 -3.75 -17.20
C PRO A 87 -4.59 -4.09 -18.27
N ASP A 88 -5.06 -4.60 -19.41
CA ASP A 88 -4.24 -4.71 -20.60
C ASP A 88 -3.71 -3.34 -21.03
N SER A 89 -2.49 -3.32 -21.55
CA SER A 89 -1.72 -2.13 -21.93
C SER A 89 -1.17 -1.25 -20.78
N ALA A 90 -1.31 -1.64 -19.52
CA ALA A 90 -0.73 -0.89 -18.39
C ALA A 90 0.79 -0.70 -18.50
N ILE A 91 1.29 0.46 -18.07
CA ILE A 91 2.72 0.79 -17.96
C ILE A 91 3.13 0.69 -16.50
N LEU A 92 3.52 -0.52 -16.09
CA LEU A 92 3.98 -0.82 -14.73
C LEU A 92 5.42 -0.32 -14.45
N PRO A 93 6.38 -0.39 -15.40
CA PRO A 93 7.73 0.14 -15.15
C PRO A 93 7.73 1.65 -14.91
N ARG A 94 8.40 2.08 -13.84
CA ARG A 94 8.63 3.50 -13.53
C ARG A 94 9.90 4.02 -14.22
N LEU A 95 10.05 5.34 -14.30
CA LEU A 95 11.15 6.03 -15.00
C LEU A 95 12.54 5.59 -14.50
N HIS A 96 12.68 5.46 -13.17
CA HIS A 96 13.81 4.84 -12.48
C HIS A 96 13.42 4.58 -11.02
N GLY A 97 14.16 3.73 -10.29
CA GLY A 97 13.81 3.30 -8.93
C GLY A 97 13.66 4.38 -7.85
N ALA A 98 14.02 5.64 -8.14
CA ALA A 98 13.78 6.82 -7.30
C ALA A 98 12.78 7.83 -7.92
N SER A 99 11.85 7.40 -8.78
CA SER A 99 10.82 8.27 -9.39
C SER A 99 9.48 7.57 -9.54
N GLU A 100 8.44 8.23 -9.03
CA GLU A 100 7.04 7.82 -9.20
C GLU A 100 6.44 8.18 -10.58
N LEU A 101 7.24 8.58 -11.58
CA LEU A 101 6.76 8.79 -12.95
C LEU A 101 6.78 7.47 -13.75
N PRO A 102 5.85 7.22 -14.70
CA PRO A 102 5.95 6.09 -15.59
C PRO A 102 7.19 6.15 -16.49
N MET A 103 7.69 4.97 -16.89
CA MET A 103 8.63 4.88 -18.00
C MET A 103 7.94 5.35 -19.31
N PRO A 104 8.59 6.18 -20.15
CA PRO A 104 7.98 6.66 -21.38
C PRO A 104 7.54 5.52 -22.30
N SER A 105 6.33 5.60 -22.86
CA SER A 105 5.68 4.54 -23.65
C SER A 105 6.41 4.13 -24.93
N ALA A 106 7.41 4.90 -25.38
CA ALA A 106 8.30 4.54 -26.47
C ALA A 106 9.39 3.51 -26.07
N SER A 107 9.68 3.41 -24.77
CA SER A 107 10.67 2.49 -24.16
C SER A 107 10.04 1.44 -23.26
N ALA A 108 8.88 1.73 -22.68
CA ALA A 108 8.19 0.84 -21.76
C ALA A 108 7.52 -0.35 -22.48
N LEU A 109 7.57 -1.52 -21.85
CA LEU A 109 6.77 -2.67 -22.25
C LEU A 109 5.40 -2.56 -21.60
N SER A 110 4.34 -2.57 -22.42
CA SER A 110 2.99 -2.59 -21.90
C SER A 110 2.59 -4.00 -21.43
N PHE A 111 1.80 -4.05 -20.35
CA PHE A 111 1.28 -5.28 -19.79
C PHE A 111 0.29 -5.96 -20.74
N SER A 112 0.31 -7.28 -20.77
CA SER A 112 -0.60 -8.11 -21.58
C SER A 112 -1.01 -9.32 -20.77
N SER A 113 -2.29 -9.37 -20.40
CA SER A 113 -2.87 -10.45 -19.58
C SER A 113 -2.73 -11.80 -20.27
N PRO A 114 -2.46 -12.91 -19.55
CA PRO A 114 -2.57 -14.24 -20.11
C PRO A 114 -4.06 -14.60 -20.32
N ASP A 115 -4.37 -15.30 -21.42
CA ASP A 115 -5.77 -15.55 -21.84
C ASP A 115 -6.63 -16.22 -20.75
N ALA A 116 -6.04 -17.15 -19.98
CA ALA A 116 -6.72 -17.87 -18.89
C ALA A 116 -7.17 -16.98 -17.71
N LEU A 117 -6.58 -15.79 -17.56
CA LEU A 117 -6.93 -14.82 -16.52
C LEU A 117 -7.54 -13.52 -17.08
N ARG A 118 -7.71 -13.40 -18.41
CA ARG A 118 -8.25 -12.16 -19.00
C ARG A 118 -9.77 -12.11 -18.85
N ILE A 119 -10.27 -11.10 -18.16
CA ILE A 119 -11.69 -10.76 -18.10
C ILE A 119 -11.96 -9.41 -18.77
N SER A 120 -13.23 -9.03 -18.87
CA SER A 120 -13.66 -7.67 -19.22
C SER A 120 -14.45 -7.07 -18.06
N MET A 121 -14.20 -5.81 -17.71
CA MET A 121 -14.95 -5.08 -16.69
C MET A 121 -15.40 -3.73 -17.25
N THR A 122 -16.68 -3.38 -17.03
CA THR A 122 -17.26 -2.11 -17.45
C THR A 122 -17.28 -1.14 -16.26
N GLN A 123 -16.82 0.09 -16.50
CA GLN A 123 -16.69 1.15 -15.49
C GLN A 123 -17.89 2.12 -15.56
N PRO A 124 -18.17 2.93 -14.52
CA PRO A 124 -19.28 3.89 -14.53
C PRO A 124 -19.26 4.89 -15.70
N SER A 125 -18.08 5.24 -16.21
CA SER A 125 -17.93 6.06 -17.42
C SER A 125 -18.37 5.41 -18.73
N GLY A 126 -18.81 4.14 -18.70
CA GLY A 126 -19.17 3.35 -19.89
C GLY A 126 -17.98 2.73 -20.61
N LYS A 127 -16.73 3.03 -20.20
CA LYS A 127 -15.53 2.32 -20.67
C LYS A 127 -15.63 0.85 -20.29
N THR A 128 -15.19 -0.03 -21.18
CA THR A 128 -14.96 -1.45 -20.85
C THR A 128 -13.50 -1.76 -21.05
N LEU A 129 -12.86 -2.30 -20.01
CA LEU A 129 -11.44 -2.63 -19.99
C LEU A 129 -11.26 -4.14 -19.98
N THR A 130 -10.32 -4.64 -20.78
CA THR A 130 -9.82 -6.01 -20.64
C THR A 130 -8.61 -6.01 -19.71
N GLY A 131 -8.41 -7.10 -18.96
CA GLY A 131 -7.29 -7.19 -18.02
C GLY A 131 -7.24 -8.50 -17.24
N MET A 132 -6.13 -8.70 -16.53
CA MET A 132 -5.85 -9.88 -15.73
C MET A 132 -6.59 -9.79 -14.40
N SER A 133 -7.51 -10.73 -14.17
CA SER A 133 -8.13 -10.93 -12.87
C SER A 133 -7.27 -11.84 -11.99
N ILE A 134 -6.98 -11.41 -10.77
CA ILE A 134 -6.52 -12.29 -9.69
C ILE A 134 -7.73 -12.55 -8.80
N ARG A 135 -8.05 -13.83 -8.56
CA ARG A 135 -9.24 -14.27 -7.80
C ARG A 135 -8.95 -14.30 -6.30
N LYS A 136 -9.94 -14.60 -5.45
CA LYS A 136 -9.67 -15.03 -4.07
C LYS A 136 -8.95 -16.39 -4.11
N GLY A 137 -7.88 -16.54 -3.31
CA GLY A 137 -6.99 -17.70 -3.32
C GLY A 137 -5.51 -17.37 -3.05
N VAL A 138 -4.64 -18.34 -3.32
CA VAL A 138 -3.18 -18.27 -3.16
C VAL A 138 -2.49 -18.14 -4.52
N HIS A 139 -1.82 -17.02 -4.75
CA HIS A 139 -1.26 -16.64 -6.05
C HIS A 139 0.25 -16.43 -5.97
N LEU A 140 1.02 -17.10 -6.83
CA LEU A 140 2.45 -16.82 -7.00
C LEU A 140 2.70 -15.91 -8.22
N ILE A 141 3.70 -15.05 -8.13
CA ILE A 141 4.34 -14.33 -9.24
C ILE A 141 5.81 -14.76 -9.27
N VAL A 142 6.18 -15.67 -10.18
CA VAL A 142 7.61 -16.03 -10.41
C VAL A 142 8.12 -15.45 -11.74
N ALA A 143 9.40 -15.68 -12.06
CA ALA A 143 10.09 -15.34 -13.30
C ALA A 143 11.56 -15.75 -13.18
N GLY A 144 12.23 -15.91 -14.31
CA GLY A 144 13.70 -15.87 -14.35
C GLY A 144 14.23 -14.46 -14.45
N GLY A 145 15.38 -14.21 -13.81
CA GLY A 145 16.14 -12.95 -13.88
C GLY A 145 15.38 -11.70 -13.42
N VAL A 146 15.84 -10.54 -13.92
CA VAL A 146 15.30 -9.20 -13.60
C VAL A 146 14.06 -8.88 -14.45
N HIS A 147 13.10 -9.81 -14.51
CA HIS A 147 11.92 -9.72 -15.36
C HIS A 147 10.66 -9.40 -14.54
N GLY A 148 10.29 -8.12 -14.43
CA GLY A 148 8.93 -7.65 -14.15
C GLY A 148 8.26 -7.95 -12.80
N LYS A 149 8.64 -9.00 -12.07
CA LYS A 149 8.00 -9.52 -10.84
C LYS A 149 7.62 -8.41 -9.86
N LEU A 150 8.64 -7.66 -9.43
CA LEU A 150 8.49 -6.61 -8.43
C LEU A 150 7.71 -5.41 -8.98
N MET A 151 7.77 -5.12 -10.28
CA MET A 151 6.97 -4.05 -10.90
C MET A 151 5.48 -4.39 -10.93
N LEU A 152 5.13 -5.66 -11.17
CA LEU A 152 3.76 -6.15 -11.06
C LEU A 152 3.28 -6.13 -9.60
N LEU A 153 4.11 -6.59 -8.67
CA LEU A 153 3.79 -6.55 -7.24
C LEU A 153 3.58 -5.12 -6.73
N GLN A 154 4.50 -4.20 -7.08
CA GLN A 154 4.43 -2.78 -6.72
C GLN A 154 3.19 -2.08 -7.31
N ALA A 155 2.81 -2.41 -8.55
CA ALA A 155 1.58 -1.90 -9.12
C ALA A 155 0.34 -2.41 -8.37
N ILE A 156 0.32 -3.69 -7.97
CA ILE A 156 -0.81 -4.28 -7.24
C ILE A 156 -0.85 -3.78 -5.79
N GLU A 157 0.26 -3.72 -5.07
CA GLU A 157 0.30 -3.29 -3.66
C GLU A 157 -0.01 -1.80 -3.48
N LEU A 158 0.22 -0.98 -4.51
CA LEU A 158 -0.18 0.42 -4.55
C LEU A 158 -1.54 0.64 -5.25
N GLY A 159 -2.16 -0.42 -5.79
CA GLY A 159 -3.52 -0.41 -6.36
C GLY A 159 -4.64 -0.15 -5.34
N VAL A 160 -4.30 -0.11 -4.05
CA VAL A 160 -5.14 0.42 -2.96
C VAL A 160 -5.42 1.93 -3.10
N TYR A 161 -4.56 2.67 -3.82
CA TYR A 161 -4.64 4.12 -3.97
C TYR A 161 -5.26 4.58 -5.28
N GLY A 162 -5.79 5.80 -5.27
CA GLY A 162 -6.05 6.54 -6.50
C GLY A 162 -4.74 7.01 -7.15
N ARG A 163 -4.57 6.80 -8.45
CA ARG A 163 -3.47 7.35 -9.25
C ARG A 163 -4.02 8.40 -10.23
N VAL A 164 -3.17 9.35 -10.63
CA VAL A 164 -3.54 10.40 -11.60
C VAL A 164 -3.71 9.82 -13.02
N PRO A 165 -4.53 10.44 -13.89
CA PRO A 165 -4.57 10.04 -15.31
C PRO A 165 -3.19 10.12 -15.97
N SER A 166 -2.90 9.19 -16.87
CA SER A 166 -1.59 8.99 -17.51
C SER A 166 -0.44 8.59 -16.57
N ASP A 167 -0.73 8.10 -15.36
CA ASP A 167 0.26 7.46 -14.49
C ASP A 167 0.82 6.15 -15.09
N GLY A 168 0.08 5.49 -15.97
CA GLY A 168 0.44 4.22 -16.58
C GLY A 168 -0.06 3.00 -15.79
N SER A 169 -0.20 3.12 -14.48
CA SER A 169 -0.77 2.10 -13.60
C SER A 169 -2.17 2.46 -13.08
N GLU A 170 -2.84 3.48 -13.63
CA GLU A 170 -3.95 4.12 -12.91
C GLU A 170 -5.20 3.26 -12.69
N ILE A 171 -5.46 2.27 -13.55
CA ILE A 171 -6.58 1.33 -13.35
C ILE A 171 -6.09 -0.04 -12.81
N VAL A 172 -4.83 -0.15 -12.35
CA VAL A 172 -4.41 -1.27 -11.50
C VAL A 172 -5.09 -1.11 -10.15
N SER A 173 -5.73 -2.16 -9.65
CA SER A 173 -6.54 -2.09 -8.43
C SER A 173 -6.49 -3.40 -7.66
N CYS A 174 -6.57 -3.30 -6.34
CA CYS A 174 -6.68 -4.45 -5.43
C CYS A 174 -7.69 -4.15 -4.30
N LEU A 175 -7.97 -5.14 -3.46
CA LEU A 175 -8.84 -4.96 -2.28
C LEU A 175 -8.34 -3.80 -1.42
N ALA A 176 -9.28 -2.99 -0.91
CA ALA A 176 -8.98 -1.75 -0.21
C ALA A 176 -7.98 -1.94 0.96
N PHE A 177 -8.06 -3.10 1.65
CA PHE A 177 -7.12 -3.47 2.69
C PHE A 177 -6.23 -4.68 2.31
N ALA A 178 -5.53 -4.54 1.19
CA ALA A 178 -4.39 -5.38 0.84
C ALA A 178 -3.11 -4.90 1.56
N SER A 179 -2.43 -5.75 2.33
CA SER A 179 -1.27 -5.36 3.16
C SER A 179 0.01 -6.11 2.77
N LYS A 180 1.10 -5.35 2.55
CA LYS A 180 2.42 -5.90 2.24
C LYS A 180 3.12 -6.37 3.51
N MET A 181 3.50 -7.64 3.55
CA MET A 181 4.17 -8.32 4.64
C MET A 181 5.65 -8.50 4.34
N ARG A 182 6.49 -8.29 5.36
CA ARG A 182 7.94 -8.45 5.31
C ARG A 182 8.52 -8.69 6.70
N ALA A 183 9.78 -9.07 6.77
CA ALA A 183 10.55 -9.08 8.01
C ALA A 183 11.05 -7.66 8.37
N GLU A 184 11.06 -7.39 9.67
CA GLU A 184 11.75 -6.25 10.27
C GLU A 184 12.49 -6.70 11.54
N ASP A 185 13.79 -6.95 11.44
CA ASP A 185 14.63 -7.21 12.62
C ASP A 185 14.66 -5.99 13.55
N GLY A 186 14.47 -6.23 14.85
CA GLY A 186 14.44 -5.21 15.89
C GLY A 186 13.07 -4.52 16.05
N LEU A 187 11.98 -5.11 15.56
CA LEU A 187 10.62 -4.62 15.84
C LEU A 187 10.22 -4.96 17.29
N ALA A 188 9.69 -3.98 18.03
CA ALA A 188 9.06 -4.22 19.31
C ALA A 188 7.61 -4.68 19.14
N VAL A 189 7.21 -5.70 19.90
CA VAL A 189 5.86 -6.29 19.92
C VAL A 189 5.33 -6.23 21.35
N THR A 190 4.07 -5.88 21.56
CA THR A 190 3.47 -5.73 22.90
C THR A 190 2.09 -6.41 22.95
N SER A 191 1.92 -7.33 23.90
CA SER A 191 0.66 -8.04 24.23
C SER A 191 -0.14 -8.56 23.04
N LEU A 192 0.52 -9.34 22.17
CA LEU A 192 -0.07 -9.90 20.95
C LEU A 192 -0.27 -11.43 21.04
N ASP A 193 -1.38 -11.95 20.50
CA ASP A 193 -1.57 -13.40 20.36
C ASP A 193 -0.80 -13.95 19.15
N MET A 194 0.42 -14.41 19.44
CA MET A 194 1.32 -15.08 18.52
C MET A 194 1.05 -16.59 18.40
N SER A 195 0.12 -17.17 19.18
CA SER A 195 -0.16 -18.61 19.16
C SER A 195 -0.53 -19.21 17.79
N PRO A 196 -1.08 -18.47 16.79
CA PRO A 196 -1.23 -19.00 15.43
C PRO A 196 0.09 -19.37 14.76
N PHE A 197 1.20 -18.68 15.07
CA PHE A 197 2.49 -18.85 14.37
C PHE A 197 3.61 -19.38 15.28
N ILE A 198 3.56 -19.06 16.57
CA ILE A 198 4.61 -19.37 17.56
C ILE A 198 4.02 -20.18 18.71
N SER A 199 4.66 -21.30 19.01
CA SER A 199 4.32 -22.22 20.09
C SER A 199 5.57 -22.57 20.89
N ASN A 200 5.43 -23.22 22.05
CA ASN A 200 6.54 -23.91 22.74
C ASN A 200 7.82 -23.08 22.92
N LEU A 201 7.69 -21.79 23.24
CA LEU A 201 8.83 -20.89 23.43
C LEU A 201 9.78 -21.39 24.54
N PRO A 202 11.10 -21.13 24.43
CA PRO A 202 12.05 -21.42 25.49
C PRO A 202 11.59 -20.89 26.86
N PHE A 203 11.84 -21.68 27.91
CA PHE A 203 11.42 -21.42 29.28
C PHE A 203 9.89 -21.35 29.51
N GLY A 204 9.07 -21.81 28.55
CA GLY A 204 7.62 -21.89 28.72
C GLY A 204 6.91 -20.54 28.68
N ARG A 205 7.49 -19.54 28.00
CA ARG A 205 6.84 -18.22 27.82
C ARG A 205 5.49 -18.39 27.10
N ALA A 206 4.49 -17.67 27.58
CA ALA A 206 3.18 -17.57 26.93
C ALA A 206 3.33 -16.98 25.51
N THR A 207 2.52 -17.46 24.57
CA THR A 207 2.45 -16.93 23.19
C THR A 207 1.15 -16.19 22.90
N ASN A 208 0.17 -16.22 23.82
CA ASN A 208 -1.11 -15.52 23.70
C ASN A 208 -1.12 -14.10 24.32
N ASP A 209 -0.01 -13.70 24.94
CA ASP A 209 0.27 -12.35 25.47
C ASP A 209 1.78 -12.09 25.25
N PHE A 210 2.21 -12.18 23.98
CA PHE A 210 3.61 -12.12 23.63
C PHE A 210 4.10 -10.68 23.56
N SER A 211 5.23 -10.40 24.23
CA SER A 211 5.89 -9.11 24.19
C SER A 211 7.42 -9.27 24.04
N THR A 212 8.04 -8.40 23.23
CA THR A 212 9.49 -8.24 23.13
C THR A 212 9.85 -6.81 22.72
N ALA A 213 10.98 -6.28 23.20
CA ALA A 213 11.55 -5.03 22.71
C ALA A 213 12.46 -5.24 21.48
N ASP A 214 12.83 -6.49 21.20
CA ASP A 214 13.71 -6.91 20.11
C ASP A 214 13.14 -8.18 19.47
N GLY A 215 12.46 -8.02 18.33
CA GLY A 215 11.89 -9.10 17.54
C GLY A 215 12.81 -9.47 16.38
N SER A 216 13.23 -10.74 16.32
CA SER A 216 13.87 -11.30 15.13
C SER A 216 12.91 -11.28 13.94
N GLY A 217 13.42 -11.24 12.71
CA GLY A 217 12.62 -11.07 11.48
C GLY A 217 11.43 -12.04 11.32
N SER A 218 11.54 -13.28 11.82
CA SER A 218 10.42 -14.23 11.84
C SER A 218 9.38 -13.96 12.93
N THR A 219 9.80 -13.36 14.04
CA THR A 219 8.93 -12.92 15.13
C THR A 219 8.17 -11.66 14.72
N SER A 220 8.85 -10.70 14.09
CA SER A 220 8.23 -9.45 13.64
C SER A 220 7.34 -9.63 12.41
N GLN A 221 7.69 -10.53 11.50
CA GLN A 221 6.80 -10.90 10.39
C GLN A 221 5.56 -11.66 10.90
N ALA A 222 5.70 -12.56 11.87
CA ALA A 222 4.56 -13.21 12.52
C ALA A 222 3.67 -12.21 13.26
N ALA A 223 4.26 -11.20 13.92
CA ALA A 223 3.54 -10.16 14.66
C ALA A 223 2.74 -9.24 13.72
N SER A 224 3.41 -8.64 12.74
CA SER A 224 2.73 -7.81 11.72
C SER A 224 1.67 -8.57 10.93
N THR A 225 1.83 -9.88 10.72
CA THR A 225 0.78 -10.75 10.16
C THR A 225 -0.42 -10.86 11.13
N ALA A 226 -0.19 -11.09 12.42
CA ALA A 226 -1.26 -11.19 13.43
C ALA A 226 -1.99 -9.86 13.68
N GLU A 227 -1.26 -8.74 13.73
CA GLU A 227 -1.81 -7.38 13.82
C GLU A 227 -2.71 -7.07 12.61
N ALA A 228 -2.23 -7.38 11.39
CA ALA A 228 -3.00 -7.22 10.17
C ALA A 228 -4.25 -8.14 10.13
N LEU A 229 -4.19 -9.34 10.70
CA LEU A 229 -5.36 -10.20 10.89
C LEU A 229 -6.39 -9.57 11.84
N GLU A 230 -5.96 -9.00 12.97
CA GLU A 230 -6.87 -8.38 13.96
C GLU A 230 -7.68 -7.24 13.33
N ILE A 231 -7.00 -6.36 12.59
CA ILE A 231 -7.63 -5.22 11.91
C ILE A 231 -8.28 -5.60 10.56
N GLY A 232 -8.25 -6.88 10.17
CA GLY A 232 -9.11 -7.47 9.11
C GLY A 232 -8.53 -7.50 7.69
N CYS A 233 -7.26 -7.86 7.50
CA CYS A 233 -6.59 -7.86 6.20
C CYS A 233 -7.11 -8.96 5.25
N ASP A 234 -7.63 -8.56 4.08
CA ASP A 234 -8.25 -9.46 3.09
C ASP A 234 -7.25 -10.05 2.08
N LEU A 235 -6.15 -9.35 1.80
CA LEU A 235 -5.11 -9.76 0.85
C LEU A 235 -3.71 -9.51 1.43
N PHE A 236 -2.97 -10.57 1.72
CA PHE A 236 -1.56 -10.46 2.09
C PHE A 236 -0.65 -10.46 0.86
N ILE A 237 0.23 -9.47 0.76
CA ILE A 237 1.19 -9.35 -0.35
C ILE A 237 2.60 -9.62 0.20
N PHE A 238 3.36 -10.53 -0.40
CA PHE A 238 4.71 -10.90 0.06
C PHE A 238 5.73 -10.82 -1.08
N ASP A 239 6.97 -10.44 -0.77
CA ASP A 239 8.16 -10.68 -1.60
C ASP A 239 9.11 -11.58 -0.81
N GLU A 240 9.40 -12.78 -1.33
CA GLU A 240 10.32 -13.75 -0.70
C GLU A 240 11.64 -13.11 -0.24
N ASN A 241 12.17 -12.14 -0.98
CA ASN A 241 13.44 -11.47 -0.68
C ASN A 241 13.37 -10.50 0.51
N ALA A 242 12.15 -10.08 0.89
CA ALA A 242 11.88 -9.23 2.04
C ALA A 242 11.39 -10.02 3.27
N CYS A 243 11.17 -11.33 3.15
CA CYS A 243 10.58 -12.17 4.19
C CYS A 243 11.63 -12.98 4.98
N ALA A 244 11.29 -13.33 6.22
CA ALA A 244 12.06 -14.27 7.02
C ALA A 244 11.77 -15.70 6.55
N SER A 245 12.74 -16.34 5.89
CA SER A 245 12.55 -17.66 5.26
C SER A 245 12.05 -18.73 6.24
N ASN A 246 12.48 -18.69 7.49
CA ASN A 246 12.10 -19.61 8.57
C ASN A 246 10.68 -19.37 9.14
N PHE A 247 10.05 -18.22 8.83
CA PHE A 247 8.62 -17.98 9.01
C PHE A 247 7.83 -18.40 7.77
N MET A 248 8.31 -18.15 6.56
CA MET A 248 7.56 -18.47 5.34
C MET A 248 7.45 -19.98 5.08
N TYR A 249 8.56 -20.71 5.16
CA TYR A 249 8.62 -22.14 4.83
C TYR A 249 9.62 -22.90 5.72
N ARG A 250 9.69 -24.22 5.57
CA ARG A 250 10.77 -25.02 6.14
C ARG A 250 11.06 -26.27 5.33
N ASP A 251 12.34 -26.52 5.10
CA ASP A 251 12.81 -27.70 4.37
C ASP A 251 12.73 -28.99 5.22
N ALA A 252 12.50 -30.12 4.54
CA ALA A 252 12.37 -31.44 5.15
C ALA A 252 13.64 -31.94 5.84
N VAL A 253 14.84 -31.61 5.34
CA VAL A 253 16.12 -31.98 5.96
C VAL A 253 16.30 -31.22 7.28
N MET A 254 15.95 -29.93 7.31
CA MET A 254 15.98 -29.12 8.53
C MET A 254 14.98 -29.64 9.59
N LEU A 255 13.77 -30.03 9.17
CA LEU A 255 12.77 -30.66 10.03
C LEU A 255 13.24 -32.02 10.58
N ALA A 256 13.95 -32.81 9.78
CA ALA A 256 14.50 -34.10 10.22
C ALA A 256 15.67 -33.94 11.20
N LEU A 257 16.51 -32.91 11.02
CA LEU A 257 17.67 -32.65 11.88
C LEU A 257 17.29 -32.09 13.26
N LEU A 258 16.35 -31.13 13.30
CA LEU A 258 15.92 -30.49 14.55
C LEU A 258 14.82 -31.28 15.27
N GLY A 259 13.91 -31.89 14.50
CA GLY A 259 12.70 -32.56 14.98
C GLY A 259 11.57 -31.56 15.29
N LYS A 260 10.36 -31.82 14.77
CA LYS A 260 9.21 -30.89 14.85
C LYS A 260 8.91 -30.31 16.24
N HIS A 261 9.16 -31.07 17.32
CA HIS A 261 8.89 -30.63 18.69
C HIS A 261 9.90 -29.64 19.29
N LYS A 262 11.05 -29.39 18.64
CA LYS A 262 12.05 -28.42 19.11
C LYS A 262 11.98 -27.06 18.42
N GLU A 263 11.18 -26.94 17.38
CA GLU A 263 10.99 -25.69 16.65
C GLU A 263 9.74 -24.96 17.20
N PRO A 264 9.86 -23.71 17.68
CA PRO A 264 8.71 -22.97 18.17
C PRO A 264 7.84 -22.40 17.04
N ILE A 265 8.42 -22.08 15.89
CA ILE A 265 7.75 -21.39 14.77
C ILE A 265 7.10 -22.41 13.82
N THR A 266 5.78 -22.32 13.67
CA THR A 266 5.05 -22.98 12.58
C THR A 266 5.11 -22.10 11.33
N PRO A 267 5.58 -22.60 10.18
CA PRO A 267 5.64 -21.80 8.95
C PRO A 267 4.27 -21.30 8.48
N PHE A 268 4.25 -20.19 7.74
CA PHE A 268 3.03 -19.65 7.12
C PHE A 268 2.41 -20.67 6.14
N LEU A 269 3.23 -21.40 5.38
CA LEU A 269 2.79 -22.50 4.53
C LEU A 269 1.93 -23.53 5.27
N ASP A 270 2.37 -24.01 6.44
CA ASP A 270 1.66 -24.97 7.28
C ASP A 270 0.31 -24.43 7.83
N ARG A 271 -0.02 -23.15 7.59
CA ARG A 271 -1.25 -22.47 8.06
C ARG A 271 -2.21 -22.06 6.96
N ILE A 272 -1.77 -21.97 5.70
CA ILE A 272 -2.51 -21.25 4.65
C ILE A 272 -3.93 -21.81 4.41
N HIS A 273 -4.04 -23.07 3.99
CA HIS A 273 -5.32 -23.75 3.81
C HIS A 273 -6.07 -23.98 5.14
N VAL A 274 -5.33 -24.27 6.22
CA VAL A 274 -5.92 -24.66 7.52
C VAL A 274 -6.60 -23.49 8.23
N ARG A 275 -6.23 -22.23 7.92
CA ARG A 275 -6.73 -21.05 8.64
C ARG A 275 -7.08 -19.87 7.74
N PHE A 276 -6.26 -19.49 6.77
CA PHE A 276 -6.48 -18.25 5.99
C PHE A 276 -7.62 -18.40 4.97
N GLU A 277 -7.68 -19.53 4.25
CA GLU A 277 -8.83 -19.85 3.39
C GLU A 277 -10.15 -19.88 4.16
N SER A 278 -10.14 -20.46 5.38
CA SER A 278 -11.32 -20.51 6.25
C SER A 278 -11.80 -19.14 6.74
N LEU A 279 -10.93 -18.12 6.65
CA LEU A 279 -11.22 -16.71 6.94
C LEU A 279 -11.51 -15.91 5.66
N GLY A 280 -11.47 -16.53 4.47
CA GLY A 280 -11.64 -15.88 3.18
C GLY A 280 -10.45 -15.03 2.72
N ILE A 281 -9.32 -15.10 3.43
CA ILE A 281 -8.15 -14.25 3.22
C ILE A 281 -7.26 -14.84 2.14
N SER A 282 -6.89 -14.01 1.18
CA SER A 282 -6.09 -14.39 0.01
C SER A 282 -4.64 -13.93 0.15
N SER A 283 -3.73 -14.43 -0.69
CA SER A 283 -2.36 -13.95 -0.70
C SER A 283 -1.69 -13.97 -2.08
N LEU A 284 -0.82 -12.98 -2.32
CA LEU A 284 -0.07 -12.79 -3.56
C LEU A 284 1.43 -12.71 -3.28
N TRP A 285 2.22 -13.66 -3.77
CA TRP A 285 3.63 -13.82 -3.41
C TRP A 285 4.55 -13.66 -4.62
N VAL A 286 5.47 -12.69 -4.60
CA VAL A 286 6.66 -12.76 -5.46
C VAL A 286 7.61 -13.81 -4.90
N VAL A 287 7.93 -14.79 -5.74
CA VAL A 287 8.85 -15.89 -5.42
C VAL A 287 9.96 -15.93 -6.48
N GLY A 288 11.15 -16.33 -6.05
CA GLY A 288 12.32 -16.54 -6.91
C GLY A 288 13.04 -17.84 -6.62
N ASN A 289 13.07 -18.29 -5.37
CA ASN A 289 14.14 -19.14 -4.85
C ASN A 289 13.60 -20.46 -4.29
N CYS A 290 12.53 -20.44 -3.49
CA CYS A 290 11.96 -21.63 -2.85
C CYS A 290 10.82 -22.29 -3.66
N GLY A 291 10.94 -23.60 -3.90
CA GLY A 291 9.91 -24.41 -4.56
C GLY A 291 8.74 -24.82 -3.65
N ALA A 292 8.88 -24.76 -2.33
CA ALA A 292 7.84 -25.22 -1.39
C ALA A 292 6.53 -24.41 -1.47
N PHE A 293 6.58 -23.21 -2.05
CA PHE A 293 5.40 -22.37 -2.26
C PHE A 293 4.45 -22.89 -3.36
N PHE A 294 4.90 -23.78 -4.24
CA PHE A 294 4.09 -24.29 -5.35
C PHE A 294 3.05 -25.31 -4.90
N ASP A 295 3.30 -26.03 -3.78
CA ASP A 295 2.40 -27.08 -3.25
C ASP A 295 1.07 -26.52 -2.71
N VAL A 296 0.97 -25.20 -2.51
CA VAL A 296 -0.21 -24.51 -1.93
C VAL A 296 -0.87 -23.50 -2.88
N ALA A 297 -0.40 -23.39 -4.14
CA ALA A 297 -0.77 -22.30 -5.03
C ALA A 297 -1.96 -22.64 -5.94
N ASP A 298 -3.07 -21.90 -5.82
CA ASP A 298 -4.21 -21.96 -6.75
C ASP A 298 -3.83 -21.52 -8.16
N THR A 299 -2.87 -20.60 -8.29
CA THR A 299 -2.41 -20.09 -9.59
C THR A 299 -0.98 -19.57 -9.51
N VAL A 300 -0.15 -20.03 -10.45
CA VAL A 300 1.21 -19.50 -10.65
C VAL A 300 1.22 -18.58 -11.87
N ILE A 301 1.17 -17.27 -11.63
CA ILE A 301 1.48 -16.23 -12.62
C ILE A 301 3.01 -16.18 -12.73
N VAL A 302 3.53 -15.94 -13.93
CA VAL A 302 4.97 -15.75 -14.12
C VAL A 302 5.23 -14.64 -15.12
N MET A 303 6.20 -13.78 -14.86
CA MET A 303 6.54 -12.68 -15.76
C MET A 303 7.56 -13.10 -16.82
N GLU A 304 7.19 -12.94 -18.09
CA GLU A 304 8.03 -13.17 -19.26
C GLU A 304 8.07 -11.93 -20.17
N THR A 305 9.10 -11.85 -21.02
CA THR A 305 9.37 -10.68 -21.87
C THR A 305 9.39 -11.08 -23.34
N ALA A 306 8.26 -10.92 -24.01
CA ALA A 306 8.07 -11.29 -25.40
C ALA A 306 7.95 -10.03 -26.28
N THR A 307 8.96 -9.80 -27.13
CA THR A 307 8.94 -8.88 -28.31
C THR A 307 7.93 -7.72 -28.25
N LYS A 308 8.22 -6.72 -27.39
CA LYS A 308 7.46 -5.48 -27.14
C LYS A 308 6.22 -5.57 -26.23
N ARG A 309 5.99 -6.69 -25.53
CA ARG A 309 5.01 -6.80 -24.44
C ARG A 309 5.59 -7.51 -23.21
N MET A 310 5.01 -7.23 -22.06
CA MET A 310 5.21 -8.02 -20.84
C MET A 310 4.05 -9.02 -20.72
N ILE A 311 4.35 -10.32 -20.74
CA ILE A 311 3.38 -11.43 -20.86
C ILE A 311 3.50 -12.36 -19.65
N GLY A 312 2.42 -13.08 -19.32
CA GLY A 312 2.41 -14.12 -18.29
C GLY A 312 2.83 -15.53 -18.79
N THR A 313 4.09 -15.97 -18.64
CA THR A 313 4.60 -17.34 -19.01
C THR A 313 5.84 -17.77 -18.18
N LEU A 314 6.10 -19.10 -18.02
CA LEU A 314 6.55 -19.77 -16.76
C LEU A 314 8.01 -20.33 -16.65
N GLN A 315 8.91 -19.68 -15.85
CA GLN A 315 10.16 -20.23 -15.20
C GLN A 315 10.87 -19.28 -14.15
N ILE A 316 12.16 -19.47 -13.74
CA ILE A 316 12.68 -19.34 -12.32
C ILE A 316 13.99 -18.49 -12.04
N GLN A 317 14.18 -17.99 -10.77
CA GLN A 317 15.38 -17.34 -10.09
C GLN A 317 15.69 -15.82 -10.34
N ASP A 318 16.54 -14.99 -9.68
CA ASP A 318 17.25 -14.75 -8.35
C ASP A 318 18.00 -13.34 -8.49
N THR A 319 18.72 -12.56 -7.62
CA THR A 319 19.29 -12.55 -6.23
C THR A 319 19.49 -11.10 -5.64
N GLY A 320 19.46 -10.88 -4.31
CA GLY A 320 20.57 -10.25 -3.50
C GLY A 320 20.69 -8.75 -3.04
N ARG A 321 20.37 -8.47 -1.73
CA ARG A 321 20.98 -7.49 -0.74
C ARG A 321 20.62 -5.95 -0.85
N ILE A 322 20.87 -4.98 0.08
CA ILE A 322 21.60 -4.83 1.41
C ILE A 322 21.02 -3.66 2.33
N TYR A 323 21.70 -3.19 3.42
CA TYR A 323 21.18 -2.29 4.52
C TYR A 323 22.03 -1.03 4.93
N CYS A 324 21.44 -0.06 5.69
CA CYS A 324 22.10 0.88 6.66
C CYS A 324 21.12 1.71 7.58
N GLY A 325 21.49 2.13 8.82
CA GLY A 325 20.84 3.21 9.63
C GLY A 325 20.48 2.96 11.13
N LEU A 326 20.57 3.99 12.01
CA LEU A 326 20.40 4.01 13.51
C LEU A 326 19.78 5.36 14.00
N GLU A 327 19.41 5.66 15.27
CA GLU A 327 18.56 5.08 16.36
C GLU A 327 18.41 6.19 17.46
N GLU A 328 17.53 6.24 18.47
CA GLU A 328 17.06 5.21 19.45
C GLU A 328 15.54 5.24 19.78
N PHE A 329 14.82 6.36 19.62
CA PHE A 329 13.40 6.52 20.02
C PHE A 329 12.43 6.86 18.88
N ALA A 330 12.83 6.63 17.62
CA ALA A 330 11.98 6.87 16.46
C ALA A 330 11.07 5.66 16.16
N MET A 331 9.78 5.90 15.89
CA MET A 331 8.92 4.88 15.27
C MET A 331 9.45 4.58 13.85
N LYS A 332 10.04 3.38 13.66
CA LYS A 332 10.64 2.95 12.41
C LYS A 332 9.58 2.52 11.39
N LEU A 333 8.87 3.48 10.79
CA LEU A 333 7.82 3.19 9.78
C LEU A 333 8.36 2.71 8.41
N ARG A 334 9.66 2.38 8.31
CA ARG A 334 10.36 2.02 7.05
C ARG A 334 9.87 0.73 6.41
N ALA A 335 9.29 -0.19 7.19
CA ALA A 335 8.73 -1.44 6.68
C ALA A 335 7.32 -1.27 6.09
N LEU A 336 6.65 -0.15 6.34
CA LEU A 336 5.33 0.17 5.80
C LEU A 336 5.47 0.74 4.38
N GLU A 337 5.95 -0.08 3.45
CA GLU A 337 6.26 0.31 2.05
C GLU A 337 5.05 0.86 1.27
N GLN A 338 3.83 0.64 1.77
CA GLN A 338 2.59 1.22 1.23
C GLN A 338 2.25 2.63 1.79
N LEU A 339 3.13 3.27 2.59
CA LEU A 339 3.04 4.71 2.91
C LEU A 339 3.68 5.52 1.79
N VAL A 340 2.85 6.21 0.99
CA VAL A 340 3.28 6.89 -0.25
C VAL A 340 3.47 8.40 -0.07
N GLU A 341 2.90 9.00 0.97
CA GLU A 341 3.05 10.44 1.24
C GLU A 341 3.42 10.74 2.70
N LEU A 342 4.30 11.73 2.89
CA LEU A 342 4.67 12.26 4.22
C LEU A 342 3.46 12.79 5.01
N GLY A 343 2.39 13.20 4.32
CA GLY A 343 1.13 13.59 4.93
C GLY A 343 0.42 12.45 5.65
N GLN A 344 0.58 11.20 5.19
CA GLN A 344 0.04 10.02 5.86
C GLN A 344 0.82 9.73 7.14
N THR A 345 2.16 9.77 7.08
CA THR A 345 3.04 9.59 8.26
C THR A 345 2.72 10.57 9.38
N ARG A 346 2.46 11.84 9.04
CA ARG A 346 2.00 12.86 10.01
C ARG A 346 0.66 12.48 10.64
N VAL A 347 -0.33 12.15 9.82
CA VAL A 347 -1.67 11.78 10.28
C VAL A 347 -1.64 10.53 11.16
N THR A 348 -0.80 9.53 10.85
CA THR A 348 -0.61 8.33 11.69
C THR A 348 -0.02 8.69 13.06
N ALA A 349 0.99 9.56 13.12
CA ALA A 349 1.57 10.00 14.40
C ALA A 349 0.56 10.79 15.25
N ASP A 350 -0.20 11.69 14.63
CA ASP A 350 -1.26 12.45 15.32
C ASP A 350 -2.50 11.57 15.64
N ALA A 351 -2.73 10.46 14.93
CA ALA A 351 -3.74 9.45 15.27
C ALA A 351 -3.38 8.68 16.56
N VAL A 352 -2.12 8.27 16.71
CA VAL A 352 -1.61 7.64 17.94
C VAL A 352 -1.78 8.60 19.13
N ARG A 353 -1.43 9.87 18.95
CA ARG A 353 -1.63 10.91 19.98
C ARG A 353 -3.10 11.18 20.30
N PHE A 354 -3.96 11.19 19.28
CA PHE A 354 -5.41 11.34 19.45
C PHE A 354 -5.99 10.19 20.29
N VAL A 355 -5.53 8.95 20.06
CA VAL A 355 -5.87 7.78 20.87
C VAL A 355 -5.34 7.90 22.29
N GLU A 356 -4.07 8.27 22.48
CA GLU A 356 -3.41 8.47 23.78
C GLU A 356 -4.20 9.46 24.66
N MET A 357 -4.38 10.70 24.18
CA MET A 357 -5.09 11.76 24.91
C MET A 357 -6.55 11.41 25.21
N ALA A 358 -7.16 10.54 24.40
CA ALA A 358 -8.54 10.09 24.58
C ALA A 358 -8.66 8.81 25.43
N SER A 359 -7.55 8.10 25.67
CA SER A 359 -7.44 6.94 26.58
C SER A 359 -7.09 7.37 28.00
N GLU A 360 -6.32 8.45 28.18
CA GLU A 360 -6.18 9.15 29.47
C GLU A 360 -7.53 9.52 30.12
N GLN A 361 -8.59 9.61 29.31
CA GLN A 361 -9.95 10.01 29.71
C GLN A 361 -10.95 8.84 29.77
N THR A 362 -10.56 7.62 29.37
CA THR A 362 -11.46 6.44 29.34
C THR A 362 -10.73 5.14 29.68
N ALA A 363 -11.21 4.41 30.68
CA ALA A 363 -10.88 3.00 30.91
C ALA A 363 -12.03 2.10 30.40
N PRO A 364 -11.78 0.85 29.96
CA PRO A 364 -10.52 0.09 30.04
C PRO A 364 -9.60 0.28 28.82
N MET A 365 -8.47 -0.45 28.83
CA MET A 365 -7.66 -0.73 27.62
C MET A 365 -8.54 -1.28 26.49
N GLN A 366 -8.27 -0.85 25.26
CA GLN A 366 -8.98 -1.26 24.04
C GLN A 366 -8.06 -2.07 23.11
N GLY A 367 -8.62 -2.97 22.31
CA GLY A 367 -7.87 -3.70 21.27
C GLY A 367 -7.45 -2.79 20.11
N LEU A 368 -6.44 -3.18 19.33
CA LEU A 368 -5.93 -2.38 18.21
C LEU A 368 -7.05 -2.07 17.20
N LYS A 369 -7.90 -3.05 16.89
CA LYS A 369 -9.09 -2.88 16.02
C LYS A 369 -10.03 -1.79 16.51
N GLU A 370 -10.28 -1.71 17.82
CA GLU A 370 -11.21 -0.75 18.42
C GLU A 370 -10.65 0.67 18.41
N LEU A 371 -9.33 0.80 18.61
CA LEU A 371 -8.60 2.07 18.49
C LEU A 371 -8.60 2.59 17.04
N VAL A 372 -8.40 1.71 16.06
CA VAL A 372 -8.48 2.08 14.63
C VAL A 372 -9.90 2.50 14.24
N VAL A 373 -10.93 1.77 14.69
CA VAL A 373 -12.35 2.17 14.48
C VAL A 373 -12.66 3.53 15.12
N ARG A 374 -12.10 3.83 16.31
CA ARG A 374 -12.24 5.13 16.98
C ARG A 374 -11.60 6.28 16.18
N VAL A 375 -10.47 6.03 15.52
CA VAL A 375 -9.81 6.99 14.61
C VAL A 375 -10.62 7.18 13.33
N GLU A 376 -11.08 6.11 12.70
CA GLU A 376 -11.86 6.19 11.46
C GLU A 376 -13.22 6.88 11.65
N ALA A 377 -13.89 6.63 12.78
CA ALA A 377 -15.12 7.36 13.14
C ALA A 377 -14.86 8.87 13.32
N ALA A 378 -13.70 9.27 13.84
CA ALA A 378 -13.32 10.67 13.96
C ALA A 378 -13.02 11.30 12.59
N LEU A 379 -12.31 10.58 11.71
CA LEU A 379 -12.02 10.99 10.34
C LEU A 379 -13.31 11.13 9.49
N GLY A 380 -14.24 10.18 9.60
CA GLY A 380 -15.52 10.24 8.89
C GLY A 380 -16.41 11.40 9.38
N ALA A 381 -16.50 11.63 10.69
CA ALA A 381 -17.38 12.64 11.26
C ALA A 381 -16.88 14.10 11.13
N LYS A 382 -15.56 14.31 11.02
CA LYS A 382 -14.94 15.66 11.08
C LYS A 382 -13.84 15.91 10.04
N GLY A 383 -13.61 14.98 9.12
CA GLY A 383 -12.51 15.06 8.16
C GLY A 383 -11.14 14.91 8.83
N ILE A 384 -10.07 15.15 8.06
CA ILE A 384 -8.70 14.87 8.51
C ILE A 384 -8.19 15.83 9.61
N ASP A 385 -8.81 17.01 9.75
CA ASP A 385 -8.55 17.94 10.85
C ASP A 385 -9.04 17.42 12.22
N ALA A 386 -9.78 16.30 12.26
CA ALA A 386 -10.20 15.65 13.51
C ALA A 386 -9.01 15.35 14.43
N LEU A 387 -7.93 14.82 13.83
CA LEU A 387 -6.72 14.35 14.49
C LEU A 387 -5.69 15.47 14.66
N ALA A 388 -5.79 16.55 13.87
CA ALA A 388 -4.83 17.64 13.89
C ALA A 388 -4.74 18.33 15.28
N PRO A 389 -3.52 18.56 15.80
CA PRO A 389 -3.29 19.42 16.96
C PRO A 389 -3.94 20.79 16.78
N SER A 390 -4.36 21.44 17.86
CA SER A 390 -5.16 22.68 17.83
C SER A 390 -4.53 23.81 17.01
N GLY A 391 -3.20 23.96 17.04
CA GLY A 391 -2.45 24.93 16.24
C GLY A 391 -2.08 24.49 14.82
N TRP A 392 -2.44 23.27 14.40
CA TRP A 392 -2.11 22.68 13.09
C TRP A 392 -3.35 22.40 12.22
N LYS A 393 -4.56 22.47 12.78
CA LYS A 393 -5.83 22.43 12.04
C LYS A 393 -5.83 23.47 10.91
N GLY A 394 -6.19 23.05 9.71
CA GLY A 394 -6.23 23.94 8.54
C GLY A 394 -4.90 24.17 7.80
N ILE A 395 -3.75 23.68 8.27
CA ILE A 395 -2.46 23.92 7.57
C ILE A 395 -2.33 23.07 6.28
N GLY A 396 -3.03 21.94 6.18
CA GLY A 396 -3.18 21.18 4.92
C GLY A 396 -2.08 20.16 4.60
N PHE A 397 -1.17 19.90 5.54
CA PHE A 397 -0.07 18.93 5.37
C PHE A 397 -0.44 17.46 5.60
N TYR A 398 -1.73 17.13 5.55
CA TYR A 398 -2.29 15.85 5.95
C TYR A 398 -2.94 15.14 4.76
N SER A 399 -2.59 13.87 4.59
CA SER A 399 -3.11 12.99 3.55
C SER A 399 -3.69 11.77 4.25
N ARG A 400 -4.90 11.31 3.88
CA ARG A 400 -5.54 10.21 4.64
C ARG A 400 -4.68 8.94 4.52
N PRO A 401 -4.33 8.29 5.65
CA PRO A 401 -3.84 6.91 5.62
C PRO A 401 -4.88 5.99 4.94
N ARG A 402 -4.45 4.78 4.60
CA ARG A 402 -5.37 3.77 4.05
C ARG A 402 -6.41 3.41 5.11
N SER A 403 -7.67 3.28 4.69
CA SER A 403 -8.71 2.74 5.55
C SER A 403 -8.53 1.24 5.67
N THR A 404 -8.56 0.71 6.90
CA THR A 404 -8.68 -0.73 7.16
C THR A 404 -10.11 -1.18 6.90
N ALA A 405 -10.32 -2.50 6.73
CA ALA A 405 -11.65 -3.07 6.51
C ALA A 405 -12.60 -2.72 7.68
N GLY A 406 -13.71 -2.04 7.38
CA GLY A 406 -14.66 -1.52 8.38
C GLY A 406 -15.09 -0.06 8.22
N GLY A 407 -14.59 0.66 7.20
CA GLY A 407 -15.12 1.98 6.83
C GLY A 407 -16.52 1.88 6.21
N PHE A 408 -17.54 2.14 7.02
CA PHE A 408 -18.96 2.30 6.63
C PHE A 408 -19.25 3.66 5.99
#